data_AF-A0A1H0RA15-F1
#
_entry.id   AF-A0A1H0RA15-F1
#
_cell.length_a   1.000
_cell.length_b   1.000
_cell.length_c   1.000
_cell.angle_alpha   90.00
_cell.angle_beta   90.00
_cell.angle_gamma   90.00
#
_symmetry.space_group_name_H-M   'P 1'
#
loop_
_entity.id
_entity.type
_entity.pdbx_description
1 polymer ?
#
loop_
_entity_poly.entity_id
_entity_poly.type
_entity_poly.pdbx_seq_one_letter_code
_entity_poly.pdbx_strand_id
1 'polypeptide(L)' 'MIDRGELRADADPDILALALLTALQGGLLLTQVRKETSPLEVVFDAMLAHIRTFII' A
#
# COMPACT_ATOMS: atom_id res chain seq x y z
N MET A 1 -0.27 12.34 -8.46
CA MET A 1 -0.08 11.12 -9.27
C MET A 1 -1.05 11.09 -10.44
N ILE A 2 -2.38 11.24 -10.23
CA ILE A 2 -3.34 11.40 -11.34
C ILE A 2 -3.10 12.67 -12.17
N ASP A 3 -2.96 13.83 -11.52
CA ASP A 3 -2.71 15.11 -12.23
C ASP A 3 -1.37 15.16 -12.99
N ARG A 4 -0.49 14.17 -12.72
CA ARG A 4 0.80 14.00 -13.43
C ARG A 4 0.70 12.96 -14.55
N GLY A 5 -0.44 12.30 -14.72
CA GLY A 5 -0.66 11.23 -15.70
C GLY A 5 0.06 9.92 -15.39
N GLU A 6 0.51 9.71 -14.15
CA GLU A 6 1.30 8.54 -13.74
C GLU A 6 0.43 7.31 -13.41
N LEU A 7 -0.86 7.53 -13.15
CA LEU A 7 -1.84 6.48 -12.82
C LEU A 7 -2.94 6.43 -13.88
N ARG A 8 -3.42 5.22 -14.15
CA ARG A 8 -4.54 4.91 -15.03
C ARG A 8 -5.79 5.62 -14.56
N ALA A 9 -6.65 6.00 -15.50
CA ALA A 9 -7.84 6.82 -15.23
C ALA A 9 -8.89 6.15 -14.33
N ASP A 10 -8.84 4.82 -14.17
CA ASP A 10 -9.73 4.06 -13.29
C ASP A 10 -9.10 3.81 -11.90
N ALA A 11 -7.90 4.30 -11.64
CA ALA A 11 -7.31 4.28 -10.32
C ALA A 11 -8.00 5.31 -9.44
N ASP A 12 -8.40 4.91 -8.23
CA ASP A 12 -8.89 5.83 -7.20
C ASP A 12 -7.79 6.04 -6.15
N PRO A 13 -7.10 7.19 -6.14
CA PRO A 13 -5.98 7.44 -5.24
C PRO A 13 -6.39 7.48 -3.78
N ASP A 14 -7.62 7.92 -3.48
CA ASP A 14 -8.12 8.01 -2.11
C ASP A 14 -8.34 6.60 -1.55
N ILE A 15 -8.89 5.70 -2.35
CA ILE A 15 -9.04 4.28 -2.00
C ILE A 15 -7.67 3.60 -1.86
N LEU A 16 -6.72 3.86 -2.77
CA LEU A 16 -5.37 3.29 -2.68
C LEU A 16 -4.63 3.79 -1.43
N ALA A 17 -4.77 5.07 -1.09
CA ALA A 17 -4.19 5.66 0.12
C ALA A 17 -4.82 5.06 1.39
N LEU A 18 -6.15 4.93 1.42
CA LEU A 18 -6.86 4.31 2.54
C LEU A 18 -6.41 2.86 2.73
N ALA A 19 -6.35 2.07 1.65
CA ALA A 19 -5.91 0.68 1.69
C ALA A 19 -4.48 0.56 2.24
N LEU A 20 -3.55 1.41 1.78
CA LEU A 20 -2.17 1.45 2.27
C LEU A 20 -2.11 1.78 3.78
N LEU A 21 -2.86 2.78 4.24
CA LEU A 21 -2.89 3.15 5.66
C LEU A 21 -3.49 2.04 6.53
N THR A 22 -4.55 1.38 6.09
CA THR A 22 -5.14 0.25 6.80
C THR A 22 -4.17 -0.93 6.89
N ALA A 23 -3.49 -1.25 5.78
CA ALA A 23 -2.52 -2.32 5.77
C ALA A 23 -1.32 -2.00 6.66
N LEU A 24 -0.81 -0.75 6.61
CA LEU A 24 0.26 -0.27 7.49
C LEU A 24 -0.10 -0.45 8.98
N GLN A 25 -1.32 -0.08 9.37
CA GLN A 25 -1.78 -0.21 10.76
C GLN A 25 -1.75 -1.68 11.23
N GLY A 26 -2.22 -2.62 10.38
CA GLY A 26 -2.15 -4.06 10.68
C GLY A 26 -0.73 -4.61 10.71
N GLY A 27 0.13 -4.17 9.78
CA GLY A 27 1.54 -4.54 9.74
C GLY A 27 2.30 -4.08 10.99
N LEU A 28 2.08 -2.83 11.43
CA LEU A 28 2.66 -2.30 12.67
C LEU A 28 2.22 -3.09 13.89
N LEU A 29 0.92 -3.41 14.01
CA LEU A 29 0.40 -4.24 15.10
C LEU A 29 1.14 -5.59 15.16
N LEU A 30 1.28 -6.28 14.03
CA LEU A 30 1.96 -7.58 13.96
C LEU A 30 3.46 -7.47 14.26
N THR A 31 4.13 -6.43 13.77
CA THR A 31 5.53 -6.14 14.10
C THR A 31 5.72 -5.98 15.61
N GLN A 32 4.83 -5.27 16.30
CA GLN A 32 4.90 -5.11 17.76
C GLN A 32 4.67 -6.43 18.50
N VAL A 33 3.70 -7.22 18.07
CA VAL A 33 3.37 -8.52 18.69
C VAL A 33 4.49 -9.54 18.50
N ARG A 34 5.07 -9.60 17.30
CA ARG A 34 6.07 -10.61 16.92
C ARG A 34 7.52 -10.17 17.13
N LYS A 35 7.75 -8.87 17.35
CA LYS A 35 9.08 -8.25 17.51
C LYS A 35 10.01 -8.49 16.31
N GLU A 36 9.44 -8.46 15.11
CA GLU A 36 10.14 -8.63 13.83
C GLU A 36 9.53 -7.69 12.78
N THR A 37 10.32 -7.27 11.79
CA THR A 37 9.89 -6.31 10.76
C THR A 37 9.22 -6.95 9.55
N SER A 38 9.30 -8.28 9.42
CA SER A 38 8.78 -9.02 8.28
C SER A 38 7.29 -8.77 7.95
N PRO A 39 6.37 -8.53 8.92
CA PRO A 39 4.98 -8.23 8.58
C PRO A 39 4.83 -6.89 7.84
N LEU A 40 5.68 -5.92 8.15
CA LEU A 40 5.68 -4.61 7.52
C LEU A 40 6.20 -4.68 6.09
N GLU A 41 7.28 -5.45 5.88
CA GLU A 41 7.88 -5.71 4.56
C GLU A 41 6.87 -6.36 3.62
N VAL A 42 6.20 -7.43 4.07
CA VAL A 42 5.18 -8.15 3.30
C VAL A 42 4.02 -7.23 2.89
N VAL A 43 3.53 -6.41 3.82
CA VAL A 43 2.43 -5.48 3.54
C VAL A 43 2.83 -4.42 2.52
N PHE A 44 4.02 -3.83 2.66
CA PHE A 44 4.48 -2.82 1.71
C PHE A 44 4.73 -3.41 0.33
N ASP A 45 5.34 -4.59 0.23
CA ASP A 45 5.53 -5.27 -1.05
C ASP A 45 4.19 -5.55 -1.74
N ALA A 46 3.20 -6.03 -0.98
CA ALA A 46 1.86 -6.29 -1.50
C ALA A 46 1.16 -5.00 -1.98
N MET A 47 1.24 -3.92 -1.19
CA MET A 47 0.60 -2.64 -1.56
C MET A 47 1.29 -1.98 -2.74
N LEU A 48 2.62 -2.03 -2.82
CA LEU A 48 3.37 -1.54 -3.97
C LEU A 48 3.04 -2.34 -5.23
N ALA A 49 2.96 -3.67 -5.12
CA ALA A 49 2.53 -4.53 -6.23
C ALA A 49 1.11 -4.16 -6.70
N HIS A 50 0.19 -3.90 -5.77
CA HIS A 50 -1.17 -3.50 -6.10
C HIS A 50 -1.22 -2.12 -6.79
N ILE A 51 -0.54 -1.10 -6.25
CA ILE A 51 -0.47 0.24 -6.84
C ILE A 51 0.15 0.17 -8.25
N ARG A 52 1.18 -0.66 -8.46
CA ARG A 52 1.82 -0.87 -9.76
C ARG A 52 0.86 -1.37 -10.84
N THR A 53 -0.23 -2.06 -10.47
CA THR A 53 -1.25 -2.48 -11.46
C THR A 53 -2.02 -1.31 -12.07
N PHE A 54 -1.91 -0.11 -11.48
CA PHE A 54 -2.54 1.11 -11.93
C PHE A 54 -1.57 2.11 -12.57
N ILE A 55 -0.27 1.83 -12.64
CA ILE A 55 0.71 2.74 -13.26
C ILE A 55 0.63 2.63 -14.79
N ILE A 56 0.72 3.76 -15.50
CA ILE A 56 0.78 3.83 -16.97
C ILE A 56 2.23 3.77 -17.46
#